data_AF-A0A1H4TIC3-F1
#
_entry.id   AF-A0A1H4TIC3-F1
#
_cell.length_a   1.000
_cell.length_b   1.000
_cell.length_c   1.000
_cell.angle_alpha   90.00
_cell.angle_beta   90.00
_cell.angle_gamma   90.00
#
_symmetry.space_group_name_H-M   'P 1'
#
loop_
_entity.id
_entity.type
_entity.pdbx_description
1 polymer ?
#
loop_
_entity_poly.entity_id
_entity_poly.type
_entity_poly.pdbx_seq_one_letter_code
_entity_poly.pdbx_strand_id
1 'polypeptide(L)' 'MRFLNKENLAAGEDWYGNNAAVTCYNCGKVFLTSQILHRKGRACPQCGACKVMFTKQGVEVSEAGDAA' A
#
# COMPACT_ATOMS: atom_id res chain seq x y z
N MET A 1 2.09 -7.62 -7.91
CA MET A 1 0.89 -7.10 -7.24
C MET A 1 0.58 -7.94 -6.01
N ARG A 2 0.27 -7.31 -4.87
CA ARG A 2 -0.14 -7.95 -3.60
C ARG A 2 -1.32 -7.18 -3.01
N PHE A 3 -2.28 -7.88 -2.41
CA PHE A 3 -3.37 -7.27 -1.66
C PHE A 3 -3.14 -7.40 -0.15
N LEU A 4 -3.40 -6.33 0.58
CA LEU A 4 -3.46 -6.34 2.04
C LEU A 4 -4.77 -7.00 2.47
N ASN A 5 -4.67 -8.14 3.15
CA ASN A 5 -5.82 -8.78 3.77
C ASN A 5 -5.97 -8.27 5.20
N LYS A 6 -7.08 -7.58 5.49
CA LYS A 6 -7.37 -7.04 6.83
C LYS A 6 -7.48 -8.12 7.91
N GLU A 7 -7.84 -9.34 7.55
CA GLU A 7 -7.99 -10.48 8.47
C GLU A 7 -6.68 -11.27 8.64
N ASN A 8 -5.67 -11.00 7.81
CA ASN A 8 -4.39 -11.70 7.81
C ASN A 8 -3.24 -10.75 7.42
N LEU A 9 -2.95 -9.82 8.33
CA LEU A 9 -1.89 -8.83 8.16
C LEU A 9 -0.52 -9.43 8.53
N ALA A 10 0.49 -9.17 7.70
CA ALA A 10 1.87 -9.52 8.05
C ALA A 10 2.41 -8.58 9.15
N ALA A 11 3.53 -8.94 9.77
CA ALA A 11 4.13 -8.18 10.87
C ALA A 11 4.44 -6.69 10.56
N GLY A 12 4.69 -6.36 9.30
CA GLY A 12 4.94 -4.98 8.84
C GLY A 12 3.71 -4.27 8.25
N GLU A 13 2.52 -4.80 8.52
CA GLU A 13 1.26 -4.32 7.96
C GLU A 13 0.27 -4.01 9.09
N ASP A 14 -0.53 -2.97 8.88
CA ASP A 14 -1.60 -2.59 9.79
C ASP A 14 -2.73 -1.96 8.99
N TRP A 15 -3.95 -2.07 9.48
CA TRP A 15 -5.10 -1.41 8.87
C TRP A 15 -6.05 -0.88 9.94
N TYR A 16 -6.08 0.44 10.07
CA TYR A 16 -6.97 1.13 10.98
C TYR A 16 -7.80 2.22 10.26
N GLY A 17 -9.11 2.02 10.27
CA GLY A 17 -10.06 2.93 9.60
C GLY A 17 -9.79 3.06 8.10
N ASN A 18 -9.52 4.29 7.65
CA ASN A 18 -9.20 4.64 6.27
C ASN A 18 -7.68 4.73 6.00
N ASN A 19 -6.85 4.23 6.91
CA ASN A 19 -5.40 4.20 6.78
C ASN A 19 -4.88 2.76 6.85
N ALA A 20 -3.74 2.55 6.22
CA ALA A 20 -3.02 1.29 6.31
C ALA A 20 -1.51 1.54 6.38
N ALA A 21 -0.80 0.70 7.11
CA ALA A 21 0.64 0.55 7.00
C ALA A 21 0.93 -0.61 6.04
N VAL A 22 1.85 -0.41 5.11
CA VAL A 22 2.23 -1.43 4.12
C VAL A 22 3.74 -1.52 4.01
N THR A 23 4.22 -2.72 3.67
CA THR A 23 5.64 -2.98 3.43
C THR A 23 5.93 -2.94 1.93
N CYS A 24 6.88 -2.10 1.51
CA CYS A 24 7.39 -2.11 0.14
C CYS A 24 8.06 -3.46 -0.16
N TYR A 25 7.56 -4.19 -1.16
CA TYR A 25 8.14 -5.48 -1.55
C TYR A 25 9.57 -5.35 -2.12
N ASN A 26 9.92 -4.19 -2.67
CA ASN A 26 11.23 -3.96 -3.30
C ASN A 26 12.33 -3.58 -2.28
N CYS A 27 12.06 -2.64 -1.37
CA CYS A 27 13.07 -2.12 -0.44
C CYS A 27 12.79 -2.41 1.05
N GLY A 28 11.67 -3.09 1.36
CA GLY A 28 11.30 -3.42 2.74
C GLY A 28 10.80 -2.24 3.59
N LYS A 29 10.76 -1.01 3.07
CA LYS A 29 10.25 0.15 3.83
C LYS A 29 8.79 -0.07 4.20
N VAL A 30 8.48 -0.01 5.50
CA VAL A 30 7.11 0.13 6.00
C VAL A 30 6.70 1.59 5.94
N PHE A 31 5.53 1.89 5.37
CA PHE A 31 5.03 3.26 5.30
C PHE A 31 3.51 3.34 5.39
N LEU A 32 3.02 4.49 5.86
CA LEU A 32 1.60 4.78 5.99
C LEU A 32 1.00 5.23 4.66
N THR A 33 -0.22 4.77 4.40
CA THR A 33 -1.10 5.23 3.34
C THR A 33 -2.47 5.58 3.91
N SER A 34 -3.20 6.42 3.20
CA SER A 34 -4.51 6.94 3.60
C SER A 34 -5.40 7.01 2.38
N GLN A 35 -6.59 6.43 2.46
CA GLN A 35 -7.57 6.45 1.37
C GLN A 35 -8.00 7.88 1.02
N ILE A 36 -8.05 8.78 2.02
CA ILE A 36 -8.50 10.16 1.82
C ILE A 36 -7.40 11.01 1.20
N LEU A 37 -6.17 10.92 1.71
CA LEU A 37 -5.04 11.75 1.25
C LEU A 37 -4.42 11.22 -0.04
N HIS A 38 -4.36 9.90 -0.20
CA HIS A 38 -3.67 9.22 -1.29
C HIS A 38 -4.65 8.56 -2.27
N ARG A 39 -5.72 9.28 -2.66
CA ARG A 39 -6.76 8.78 -3.59
C ARG A 39 -6.21 8.32 -4.95
N LYS A 40 -5.14 8.97 -5.42
CA LYS A 40 -4.43 8.64 -6.67
C LYS A 40 -3.29 7.62 -6.46
N GLY A 41 -3.17 7.13 -5.24
CA GLY A 41 -2.13 6.23 -4.78
C GLY A 41 -0.94 6.91 -4.15
N ARG A 42 -0.17 6.11 -3.43
CA ARG A 42 1.05 6.54 -2.76
C ARG A 42 2.21 5.66 -3.21
N ALA A 43 3.20 6.25 -3.85
CA ALA A 43 4.45 5.56 -4.15
C ALA A 43 5.25 5.33 -2.85
N CYS A 44 6.10 4.30 -2.84
CA CYS A 44 7.05 4.09 -1.77
C CYS A 44 7.91 5.35 -1.59
N PRO A 45 7.94 5.95 -0.40
CA PRO A 45 8.66 7.21 -0.18
C PRO A 45 10.18 7.02 -0.20
N GLN A 46 10.67 5.77 -0.14
CA GLN A 46 12.09 5.45 -0.12
C GLN A 46 12.64 5.16 -1.52
N CYS A 47 11.99 4.30 -2.29
CA CYS A 47 12.53 3.83 -3.58
C CYS A 47 11.64 4.12 -4.78
N GLY A 48 10.41 4.59 -4.57
CA GLY A 48 9.44 4.85 -5.64
C GLY A 48 8.96 3.62 -6.42
N ALA A 49 9.52 2.42 -6.17
CA ALA A 49 9.30 1.25 -7.03
C ALA A 49 7.91 0.59 -6.87
N CYS A 50 7.27 0.73 -5.72
CA CYS A 50 5.89 0.26 -5.52
C CYS A 50 4.93 1.42 -5.33
N LYS A 51 3.67 1.21 -5.72
CA LYS A 51 2.56 2.14 -5.51
C LYS A 51 1.43 1.43 -4.77
N VAL A 52 0.77 2.17 -3.90
CA VAL A 52 -0.30 1.66 -3.03
C VAL A 52 -1.59 2.35 -3.36
N MET A 53 -2.65 1.60 -3.63
CA MET A 53 -3.97 2.08 -4.01
C MET A 53 -5.03 1.51 -3.07
N PHE A 54 -6.06 2.30 -2.75
CA PHE A 54 -7.28 1.77 -2.14
C PHE A 54 -8.29 1.46 -3.25
N THR A 55 -8.70 0.20 -3.34
CA THR A 55 -9.70 -0.31 -4.29
C THR A 55 -10.98 -0.70 -3.55
N LYS A 56 -11.99 -1.18 -4.29
CA LYS A 56 -13.20 -1.75 -3.67
C LYS A 56 -12.91 -3.05 -2.92
N GLN A 57 -11.85 -3.76 -3.32
CA GLN A 57 -11.44 -5.05 -2.78
C GLN A 57 -10.47 -4.92 -1.60
N GLY A 58 -9.78 -3.78 -1.48
CA GLY A 58 -9.00 -3.47 -0.30
C GLY A 58 -7.81 -2.54 -0.57
N VAL A 59 -6.68 -2.78 0.09
CA VAL A 59 -5.43 -2.05 -0.16
C VAL A 59 -4.56 -2.89 -1.09
N GLU A 60 -4.24 -2.35 -2.25
CA GLU A 60 -3.39 -2.96 -3.25
C GLU A 60 -1.99 -2.36 -3.22
N VAL A 61 -0.97 -3.20 -3.35
CA VAL A 61 0.43 -2.83 -3.51
C VAL A 61 0.91 -3.39 -4.86
N SER A 62 1.20 -2.52 -5.82
CA SER A 62 1.64 -2.85 -7.18
C SER A 62 2.97 -2.18 -7.52
N GLU A 63 3.53 -2.50 -8.68
CA GLU A 63 4.69 -1.77 -9.21
C GLU A 63 4.25 -0.34 -9.55
N ALA A 64 5.14 0.65 -9.38
CA ALA A 64 4.76 2.04 -9.62
C ALA A 64 4.48 2.37 -11.10
N GLY A 65 4.93 1.53 -12.03
CA GLY A 65 4.67 1.63 -13.47
C GLY A 65 3.31 1.09 -13.92
N ASP A 66 2.61 0.33 -13.07
CA ASP A 66 1.35 -0.36 -13.43
C ASP A 66 0.11 0.50 -13.16
N ALA A 67 0.10 1.74 -13.68
CA ALA A 67 -1.14 2.51 -13.82
C ALA A 67 -1.41 2.75 -15.30
N ALA A 68 -2.17 1.82 -15.90
CA ALA A 68 -2.97 2.09 -17.10
C ALA A 68 -4.12 3.06 -16.76
#